data_AF-A0A536M318-F1
#
_entry.id   AF-A0A536M318-F1
#
_cell.length_a   1.000
_cell.length_b   1.000
_cell.length_c   1.000
_cell.angle_alpha   90.00
_cell.angle_beta   90.00
_cell.angle_gamma   90.00
#
_symmetry.space_group_name_H-M   'P 1'
#
loop_
_entity.id
_entity.type
_entity.pdbx_description
1 polymer ?
#
loop_
_entity_poly.entity_id
_entity_poly.type
_entity_poly.pdbx_seq_one_letter_code
_entity_poly.pdbx_strand_id
1 'polypeptide(L)'
;MKSSPPAPKPKPAAPPPRATLTAVEMGARQREISVSEFFTKNRHLLGFDNPRKALLTCVKEAVDNALDACEEAGILPDVAVKLEAVANGGAAPPPSQATRFRITITDNGPGIVRQQIPPIFAKLLYGSKFHRLRMSRGQQGIGISAAGMYAQLTTGKPVQITSRTGARAPAHYFEVQIDTKKNEPRILEKKQIAWESPRGTQVAMEIEGRYQKGRASVDEYLEQTIIANPHVKLTYVTPEGETKEYPRTYEQLPPSPREIKPHPYGIELGMLLKMAQDTKSHSLSGFLSSDFSRVSPAVAAEVCKTAGLSPNARPRDVHGQAAENLYKAIQSTKIMAPPTNCLSPIGERALLAGLYRQIKGEFYTAVTRPPSVYRGNPFVIEAGLAFGRAPEQGEPAQPKKAIPLAEGEDDQDDHELARVIRYANRVPLLYQPSACAVTTAVLDTTWRNYGVAQSRGSLPAGPMVIFVHMASVWVPFTSESKEAIAEYDEIHKEITLALRECGRRLGAFLRRRERAHSEFRRRNIFELYIEEIVQSCNRLKGGRLATAKLKD
;
A
#
# COMPACT_ATOMS: atom_id res chain seq x y z
N MET A 1 13.32 -20.10 94.30
CA MET A 1 14.64 -20.04 93.61
C MET A 1 14.37 -19.81 92.13
N LYS A 2 14.97 -18.76 91.56
CA LYS A 2 14.69 -18.25 90.20
C LYS A 2 15.29 -19.20 89.14
N SER A 3 14.48 -19.59 88.15
CA SER A 3 14.89 -20.31 86.94
C SER A 3 15.42 -19.32 85.89
N SER A 4 16.62 -19.60 85.38
CA SER A 4 17.27 -18.81 84.33
C SER A 4 16.57 -18.99 82.97
N PRO A 5 16.42 -17.93 82.16
CA PRO A 5 15.83 -18.01 80.83
C PRO A 5 16.82 -18.59 79.79
N PRO A 6 16.32 -19.22 78.71
CA PRO A 6 17.13 -19.96 77.74
C PRO A 6 17.93 -19.06 76.78
N ALA A 7 19.09 -19.56 76.36
CA ALA A 7 20.04 -18.88 75.47
C ALA A 7 19.49 -18.65 74.04
N PRO A 8 19.85 -17.54 73.37
CA PRO A 8 19.32 -17.18 72.06
C PRO A 8 19.97 -18.00 70.93
N LYS A 9 19.14 -18.43 69.97
CA LYS A 9 19.58 -19.17 68.76
C LYS A 9 20.38 -18.28 67.79
N PRO A 10 21.39 -18.82 67.08
CA PRO A 10 22.24 -18.05 66.17
C PRO A 10 21.47 -17.61 64.92
N LYS A 11 21.72 -16.36 64.48
CA LYS A 11 21.13 -15.77 63.26
C LYS A 11 21.67 -16.46 62.00
N PRO A 12 20.84 -16.66 60.95
CA PRO A 12 21.29 -17.22 59.68
C PRO A 12 22.27 -16.27 58.96
N ALA A 13 23.31 -16.84 58.35
CA ALA A 13 24.34 -16.11 57.62
C ALA A 13 23.77 -15.42 56.37
N ALA A 14 24.25 -14.20 56.11
CA ALA A 14 23.86 -13.41 54.94
C ALA A 14 24.28 -14.10 53.63
N PRO A 15 23.48 -14.01 52.56
CA PRO A 15 23.85 -14.57 51.26
C PRO A 15 25.10 -13.87 50.71
N PRO A 16 25.95 -14.58 49.96
CA PRO A 16 27.18 -14.00 49.41
C PRO A 16 26.85 -12.82 48.48
N PRO A 17 27.71 -11.78 48.44
CA PRO A 17 27.49 -10.61 47.60
C PRO A 17 27.40 -11.03 46.13
N ARG A 18 26.35 -10.57 45.43
CA ARG A 18 26.23 -10.74 43.98
C ARG A 18 27.48 -10.18 43.33
N ALA A 19 28.20 -10.99 42.57
CA ALA A 19 29.39 -10.56 41.83
C ALA A 19 29.03 -9.36 40.94
N THR A 20 29.49 -8.18 41.35
CA THR A 20 29.36 -6.94 40.59
C THR A 20 30.36 -6.99 39.44
N LEU A 21 29.87 -7.21 38.23
CA LEU A 21 30.70 -7.20 37.02
C LEU A 21 31.35 -5.83 36.86
N THR A 22 32.64 -5.82 36.51
CA THR A 22 33.38 -4.59 36.24
C THR A 22 32.94 -3.99 34.89
N ALA A 23 33.11 -2.68 34.71
CA ALA A 23 32.81 -2.01 33.44
C ALA A 23 33.58 -2.61 32.25
N VAL A 24 34.78 -3.15 32.47
CA VAL A 24 35.60 -3.85 31.46
C VAL A 24 34.97 -5.19 31.08
N GLU A 25 34.49 -5.96 32.04
CA GLU A 25 33.77 -7.22 31.77
C GLU A 25 32.40 -6.98 31.12
N MET A 26 31.73 -5.88 31.47
CA MET A 26 30.49 -5.44 30.80
C MET A 26 30.79 -5.00 29.36
N GLY A 27 31.89 -4.28 29.14
CA GLY A 27 32.36 -3.85 27.81
C GLY A 27 32.72 -5.04 26.92
N ALA A 28 33.45 -6.04 27.44
CA ALA A 28 33.81 -7.24 26.70
C ALA A 28 32.61 -8.11 26.28
N ARG A 29 31.44 -7.90 26.90
CA ARG A 29 30.18 -8.57 26.54
C ARG A 29 29.37 -7.82 25.50
N GLN A 30 29.76 -6.60 25.11
CA GLN A 30 29.11 -5.88 24.03
C GLN A 30 29.32 -6.62 22.71
N ARG A 31 28.25 -6.82 21.96
CA ARG A 31 28.27 -7.50 20.67
C ARG A 31 27.47 -6.69 19.66
N GLU A 32 28.05 -6.51 18.48
CA GLU A 32 27.33 -6.02 17.32
C GLU A 32 26.44 -7.14 16.77
N ILE A 33 25.24 -6.79 16.33
CA ILE A 33 24.31 -7.71 15.66
C ILE A 33 24.13 -7.27 14.22
N SER A 34 24.06 -8.23 13.31
CA SER A 34 23.77 -7.91 11.91
C SER A 34 22.32 -7.44 11.76
N VAL A 35 22.02 -6.75 10.66
CA VAL A 35 20.66 -6.35 10.29
C VAL A 35 19.73 -7.58 10.17
N SER A 36 20.23 -8.67 9.61
CA SER A 36 19.47 -9.92 9.48
C SER A 36 19.20 -10.56 10.82
N GLU A 37 20.14 -10.51 11.76
CA GLU A 37 19.94 -11.01 13.11
C GLU A 37 18.91 -10.16 13.87
N PHE A 38 18.98 -8.84 13.71
CA PHE A 38 18.00 -7.91 14.27
C PHE A 38 16.58 -8.23 13.80
N PHE A 39 16.38 -8.43 12.50
CA PHE A 39 15.06 -8.74 11.94
C PHE A 39 14.60 -10.17 12.21
N THR A 40 15.52 -11.12 12.35
CA THR A 40 15.19 -12.48 12.82
C THR A 40 14.58 -12.44 14.21
N LYS A 41 15.11 -11.61 15.11
CA LYS A 41 14.56 -11.40 16.46
C LYS A 41 13.29 -10.54 16.46
N ASN A 42 13.18 -9.60 15.51
CA ASN A 42 12.09 -8.63 15.43
C ASN A 42 11.21 -8.81 14.17
N ARG A 43 10.75 -10.05 13.93
CA ARG A 43 9.95 -10.40 12.74
C ARG A 43 8.68 -9.55 12.55
N HIS A 44 8.11 -9.05 13.65
CA HIS A 44 6.91 -8.23 13.65
C HIS A 44 7.10 -6.89 12.94
N LEU A 45 8.32 -6.33 12.95
CA LEU A 45 8.64 -5.07 12.24
C LEU A 45 8.50 -5.21 10.72
N LEU A 46 8.70 -6.43 10.21
CA LEU A 46 8.61 -6.76 8.79
C LEU A 46 7.21 -7.23 8.36
N GLY A 47 6.21 -7.14 9.25
CA GLY A 47 4.86 -7.60 8.95
C GLY A 47 4.68 -9.13 9.03
N PHE A 48 5.56 -9.84 9.75
CA PHE A 48 5.45 -11.27 10.07
C PHE A 48 5.04 -11.48 11.54
N ASP A 49 4.02 -10.75 11.98
CA ASP A 49 3.43 -10.81 13.32
C ASP A 49 2.58 -12.08 13.51
N ASN A 50 1.73 -12.42 12.54
CA ASN A 50 0.85 -13.58 12.57
C ASN A 50 0.92 -14.41 11.26
N PRO A 51 0.60 -15.72 11.29
CA PRO A 51 0.74 -16.60 10.11
C PRO A 51 -0.16 -16.23 8.92
N ARG A 52 -1.29 -15.56 9.15
CA ARG A 52 -2.21 -15.13 8.08
C ARG A 52 -1.63 -13.95 7.31
N LYS A 53 -1.15 -12.94 8.04
CA LYS A 53 -0.48 -11.76 7.51
C LYS A 53 0.85 -12.12 6.88
N ALA A 54 1.61 -13.04 7.49
CA ALA A 54 2.87 -13.51 6.94
C ALA A 54 2.72 -14.07 5.51
N LEU A 55 1.69 -14.90 5.30
CA LEU A 55 1.35 -15.43 3.98
C LEU A 55 1.01 -14.31 2.99
N LEU A 56 0.18 -13.36 3.39
CA LEU A 56 -0.14 -12.19 2.56
C LEU A 56 1.11 -11.37 2.23
N THR A 57 1.94 -11.04 3.22
CA THR A 57 3.14 -10.21 3.08
C THR A 57 4.12 -10.84 2.08
N CYS A 58 4.32 -12.16 2.14
CA CYS A 58 5.17 -12.86 1.17
C CYS A 58 4.63 -12.76 -0.27
N VAL A 59 3.32 -12.96 -0.46
CA VAL A 59 2.68 -12.81 -1.78
C VAL A 59 2.78 -11.36 -2.26
N LYS A 60 2.45 -10.39 -1.39
CA LYS A 60 2.49 -8.95 -1.68
C LYS A 60 3.88 -8.52 -2.16
N GLU A 61 4.92 -8.83 -1.40
CA GLU A 61 6.28 -8.41 -1.74
C GLU A 61 6.78 -9.04 -3.04
N ALA A 62 6.40 -10.28 -3.34
CA ALA A 62 6.79 -10.94 -4.58
C ALA A 62 6.00 -10.44 -5.80
N VAL A 63 4.70 -10.19 -5.66
CA VAL A 63 3.87 -9.59 -6.73
C VAL A 63 4.31 -8.15 -7.01
N ASP A 64 4.51 -7.32 -5.99
CA ASP A 64 4.93 -5.93 -6.15
C ASP A 64 6.29 -5.83 -6.88
N ASN A 65 7.23 -6.73 -6.58
CA ASN A 65 8.52 -6.76 -7.27
C ASN A 65 8.41 -7.25 -8.72
N ALA A 66 7.52 -8.21 -9.01
CA ALA A 66 7.23 -8.64 -10.37
C ALA A 66 6.63 -7.49 -11.22
N LEU A 67 5.68 -6.74 -10.65
CA LEU A 67 5.06 -5.59 -11.31
C LEU A 67 6.06 -4.46 -11.56
N ASP A 68 6.85 -4.09 -10.55
CA ASP A 68 7.89 -3.07 -10.69
C ASP A 68 8.91 -3.46 -11.77
N ALA A 69 9.36 -4.73 -11.80
CA ALA A 69 10.33 -5.19 -12.79
C ALA A 69 9.79 -5.13 -14.24
N CYS A 70 8.51 -5.47 -14.44
CA CYS A 70 7.87 -5.38 -15.75
C CYS A 70 7.69 -3.92 -16.20
N GLU A 71 7.18 -3.05 -15.32
CA GLU A 71 6.92 -1.64 -15.62
C GLU A 71 8.22 -0.87 -15.90
N GLU A 72 9.28 -1.12 -15.11
CA GLU A 72 10.58 -0.49 -15.32
C GLU A 72 11.23 -0.89 -16.66
N ALA A 73 10.93 -2.09 -17.16
CA ALA A 73 11.39 -2.58 -18.45
C ALA A 73 10.48 -2.19 -19.63
N GLY A 74 9.39 -1.46 -19.38
CA GLY A 74 8.42 -1.11 -20.42
C GLY A 74 7.63 -2.33 -20.94
N ILE A 75 7.45 -3.36 -20.12
CA ILE A 75 6.77 -4.60 -20.45
C ILE A 75 5.39 -4.62 -19.78
N LEU A 76 4.33 -4.92 -20.55
CA LEU A 76 3.01 -5.19 -19.99
C LEU A 76 3.07 -6.44 -19.09
N PRO A 77 2.79 -6.30 -17.77
CA PRO A 77 2.95 -7.41 -16.84
C PRO A 77 1.97 -8.55 -17.14
N ASP A 78 2.50 -9.78 -17.20
CA ASP A 78 1.76 -11.04 -17.12
C ASP A 78 2.33 -11.80 -15.91
N VAL A 79 1.55 -11.89 -14.85
CA VAL A 79 1.98 -12.45 -13.56
C VAL A 79 1.10 -13.63 -13.18
N ALA A 80 1.71 -14.78 -12.97
CA ALA A 80 1.05 -15.96 -12.45
C ALA A 80 1.39 -16.14 -10.97
N VAL A 81 0.38 -16.21 -10.11
CA VAL A 81 0.49 -16.49 -8.68
C VAL A 81 -0.11 -17.87 -8.43
N LYS A 82 0.67 -18.79 -7.88
CA LYS A 82 0.21 -20.12 -7.51
C LYS A 82 0.47 -20.35 -6.03
N LEU A 83 -0.58 -20.69 -5.31
CA LEU A 83 -0.51 -20.99 -3.88
C LEU A 83 -0.93 -22.43 -3.65
N GLU A 84 -0.05 -23.24 -3.06
CA GLU A 84 -0.30 -24.67 -2.85
C GLU A 84 -0.12 -25.02 -1.37
N ALA A 85 -1.04 -25.80 -0.81
CA ALA A 85 -0.85 -26.40 0.51
C ALA A 85 0.23 -27.48 0.44
N VAL A 86 1.21 -27.44 1.34
CA VAL A 86 2.31 -28.42 1.40
C VAL A 86 2.14 -29.31 2.63
N ALA A 87 2.43 -30.59 2.46
CA ALA A 87 2.36 -31.56 3.54
C ALA A 87 3.59 -31.52 4.47
N ASN A 88 3.36 -31.83 5.74
CA ASN A 88 4.40 -32.12 6.72
C ASN A 88 4.60 -33.63 6.87
N GLY A 89 5.14 -34.27 5.83
CA GLY A 89 5.50 -35.70 5.86
C GLY A 89 4.37 -36.68 5.49
N GLY A 90 3.36 -36.25 4.71
CA GLY A 90 2.23 -37.07 4.28
C GLY A 90 1.50 -36.51 3.03
N ALA A 91 0.21 -36.83 2.84
CA ALA A 91 -0.61 -36.21 1.79
C ALA A 91 -0.90 -34.72 2.12
N ALA A 92 -1.07 -33.89 1.09
CA ALA A 92 -1.36 -32.47 1.29
C ALA A 92 -2.70 -32.29 2.05
N PRO A 93 -2.71 -31.62 3.22
CA PRO A 93 -3.94 -31.40 3.96
C PRO A 93 -4.86 -30.41 3.21
N PRO A 94 -6.17 -30.41 3.51
CA PRO A 94 -7.08 -29.38 3.02
C PRO A 94 -6.54 -27.98 3.36
N PRO A 95 -6.72 -26.96 2.49
CA PRO A 95 -6.17 -25.62 2.72
C PRO A 95 -6.56 -24.98 4.05
N SER A 96 -7.72 -25.31 4.61
CA SER A 96 -8.19 -24.81 5.90
C SER A 96 -7.40 -25.35 7.11
N GLN A 97 -6.77 -26.51 6.97
CA GLN A 97 -5.97 -27.19 8.00
C GLN A 97 -4.47 -27.17 7.70
N ALA A 98 -4.09 -26.71 6.50
CA ALA A 98 -2.70 -26.57 6.10
C ALA A 98 -2.00 -25.48 6.91
N THR A 99 -0.82 -25.82 7.42
CA THR A 99 0.07 -24.90 8.15
C THR A 99 1.25 -24.44 7.31
N ARG A 100 1.48 -25.08 6.15
CA ARG A 100 2.55 -24.75 5.21
C ARG A 100 2.01 -24.55 3.82
N PHE A 101 2.55 -23.52 3.17
CA PHE A 101 2.17 -23.15 1.82
C PHE A 101 3.40 -22.91 0.97
N ARG A 102 3.34 -23.38 -0.27
CA ARG A 102 4.28 -23.03 -1.33
C ARG A 102 3.69 -21.89 -2.14
N ILE A 103 4.37 -20.76 -2.13
CA ILE A 103 4.06 -19.61 -2.96
C ILE A 103 4.97 -19.69 -4.17
N THR A 104 4.40 -19.71 -5.38
CA THR A 104 5.14 -19.63 -6.63
C THR A 104 4.61 -18.44 -7.43
N ILE A 105 5.49 -17.49 -7.74
CA ILE A 105 5.15 -16.31 -8.52
C ILE A 105 6.04 -16.29 -9.76
N THR A 106 5.41 -16.18 -10.94
CA THR A 106 6.10 -16.13 -12.23
C THR A 106 5.72 -14.85 -12.96
N ASP A 107 6.70 -14.11 -13.44
CA ASP A 107 6.52 -12.90 -14.23
C ASP A 107 7.12 -13.03 -15.63
N ASN A 108 6.70 -12.15 -16.54
CA ASN A 108 7.21 -12.01 -17.91
C ASN A 108 8.18 -10.83 -18.08
N GLY A 109 8.78 -10.36 -16.98
CA GLY A 109 9.64 -9.19 -16.93
C GLY A 109 10.99 -9.38 -17.62
N PRO A 110 11.97 -8.50 -17.37
CA PRO A 110 13.28 -8.54 -18.03
C PRO A 110 14.16 -9.71 -17.58
N GLY A 111 13.77 -10.44 -16.53
CA GLY A 111 14.65 -11.38 -15.84
C GLY A 111 15.74 -10.68 -15.02
N ILE A 112 16.52 -11.47 -14.30
CA ILE A 112 17.58 -11.00 -13.41
C ILE A 112 18.91 -11.58 -13.87
N VAL A 113 19.93 -10.72 -13.95
CA VAL A 113 21.28 -11.15 -14.30
C VAL A 113 21.80 -12.12 -13.24
N ARG A 114 22.42 -13.22 -13.68
CA ARG A 114 22.90 -14.34 -12.84
C ARG A 114 23.64 -13.92 -11.56
N GLN A 115 24.46 -12.87 -11.61
CA GLN A 115 25.24 -12.39 -10.46
C GLN A 115 24.40 -11.65 -9.42
N GLN A 116 23.27 -11.08 -9.84
CA GLN A 116 22.37 -10.27 -9.01
C GLN A 116 21.29 -11.10 -8.33
N ILE A 117 21.04 -12.34 -8.78
CA ILE A 117 20.02 -13.22 -8.19
C ILE A 117 20.29 -13.45 -6.69
N PRO A 118 21.44 -13.97 -6.24
CA PRO A 118 21.65 -14.23 -4.81
C PRO A 118 21.51 -12.99 -3.91
N PRO A 119 22.11 -11.82 -4.19
CA PRO A 119 21.99 -10.68 -3.30
C PRO A 119 20.58 -10.06 -3.30
N ILE A 120 19.79 -10.15 -4.38
CA ILE A 120 18.40 -9.66 -4.36
C ILE A 120 17.52 -10.48 -3.39
N PHE A 121 17.67 -11.80 -3.39
CA PHE A 121 16.79 -12.68 -2.60
C PHE A 121 17.33 -13.05 -1.23
N ALA A 122 18.64 -12.92 -0.98
CA ALA A 122 19.27 -13.39 0.25
C ALA A 122 20.26 -12.38 0.88
N LYS A 123 20.08 -11.08 0.61
CA LYS A 123 20.76 -10.00 1.34
C LYS A 123 19.76 -8.89 1.67
N LEU A 124 19.61 -8.59 2.96
CA LEU A 124 18.77 -7.48 3.41
C LEU A 124 19.45 -6.15 3.13
N LEU A 125 18.64 -5.12 2.92
CA LEU A 125 19.08 -3.78 2.54
C LEU A 125 19.85 -3.74 1.22
N TYR A 126 19.53 -4.63 0.28
CA TYR A 126 20.15 -4.71 -1.04
C TYR A 126 19.15 -4.43 -2.15
N GLY A 127 19.48 -3.52 -3.06
CA GLY A 127 18.61 -3.20 -4.18
C GLY A 127 18.94 -1.87 -4.85
N SER A 128 18.34 -1.65 -6.00
CA SER A 128 18.51 -0.42 -6.80
C SER A 128 17.66 0.76 -6.33
N LYS A 129 16.77 0.55 -5.34
CA LYS A 129 15.73 1.49 -4.93
C LYS A 129 16.14 2.46 -3.80
N PHE A 130 17.27 2.24 -3.10
CA PHE A 130 17.64 3.01 -1.89
C PHE A 130 18.05 4.45 -2.11
N HIS A 131 18.56 4.79 -3.29
CA HIS A 131 19.22 6.09 -3.51
C HIS A 131 18.44 6.97 -4.49
N ARG A 132 17.31 6.46 -5.00
CA ARG A 132 16.51 7.12 -6.02
C ARG A 132 15.23 7.65 -5.41
N LEU A 133 15.04 8.97 -5.50
CA LEU A 133 13.76 9.60 -5.20
C LEU A 133 12.88 9.52 -6.46
N ARG A 134 12.20 8.39 -6.63
CA ARG A 134 11.12 8.19 -7.61
C ARG A 134 10.00 7.36 -6.99
N MET A 135 8.78 7.48 -7.50
CA MET A 135 7.68 6.63 -7.07
C MET A 135 7.95 5.15 -7.41
N SER A 136 7.79 4.26 -6.43
CA SER A 136 7.82 2.81 -6.59
C SER A 136 6.97 2.12 -5.50
N ARG A 137 6.58 0.85 -5.73
CA ARG A 137 5.83 0.05 -4.74
C ARG A 137 6.72 -0.30 -3.54
N GLY A 138 7.94 -0.77 -3.82
CA GLY A 138 8.97 -1.03 -2.81
C GLY A 138 9.86 0.19 -2.54
N GLN A 139 10.22 0.43 -1.28
CA GLN A 139 11.01 1.61 -0.86
C GLN A 139 12.39 1.28 -0.28
N GLN A 140 12.49 0.19 0.51
CA GLN A 140 13.65 -0.06 1.38
C GLN A 140 14.42 -1.34 1.01
N GLY A 141 14.21 -1.96 -0.15
CA GLY A 141 14.95 -3.17 -0.59
C GLY A 141 15.07 -4.30 0.45
N ILE A 142 14.06 -4.45 1.30
CA ILE A 142 13.97 -5.47 2.35
C ILE A 142 12.97 -6.55 1.97
N GLY A 143 11.91 -6.19 1.22
CA GLY A 143 10.69 -6.97 1.07
C GLY A 143 10.87 -8.44 0.71
N ILE A 144 11.40 -8.71 -0.49
CA ILE A 144 11.51 -10.08 -0.98
C ILE A 144 12.53 -10.91 -0.20
N SER A 145 13.62 -10.29 0.26
CA SER A 145 14.64 -10.98 1.06
C SER A 145 14.13 -11.28 2.46
N ALA A 146 13.22 -10.45 3.00
CA ALA A 146 12.52 -10.70 4.25
C ALA A 146 11.52 -11.86 4.13
N ALA A 147 10.80 -11.96 3.02
CA ALA A 147 9.96 -13.13 2.71
C ALA A 147 10.79 -14.42 2.60
N GLY A 148 11.95 -14.35 1.93
CA GLY A 148 12.89 -15.47 1.86
C GLY A 148 13.49 -15.86 3.21
N MET A 149 13.82 -14.89 4.05
CA MET A 149 14.27 -15.12 5.42
C MET A 149 13.17 -15.78 6.27
N TYR A 150 11.92 -15.33 6.15
CA TYR A 150 10.79 -15.92 6.86
C TYR A 150 10.56 -17.38 6.44
N ALA A 151 10.65 -17.68 5.14
CA ALA A 151 10.62 -19.06 4.61
C ALA A 151 11.71 -19.92 5.24
N GLN A 152 12.96 -19.45 5.24
CA GLN A 152 14.08 -20.16 5.84
C GLN A 152 13.90 -20.39 7.35
N LEU A 153 13.39 -19.40 8.09
CA LEU A 153 13.21 -19.51 9.53
C LEU A 153 12.09 -20.47 9.93
N THR A 154 11.03 -20.56 9.12
CA THR A 154 9.85 -21.39 9.42
C THR A 154 9.94 -22.80 8.88
N THR A 155 10.43 -22.99 7.65
CA THR A 155 10.46 -24.30 7.00
C THR A 155 11.88 -24.86 6.83
N GLY A 156 12.91 -24.03 7.01
CA GLY A 156 14.31 -24.41 6.77
C GLY A 156 14.68 -24.56 5.29
N LYS A 157 13.73 -24.39 4.37
CA LYS A 157 13.93 -24.59 2.94
C LYS A 157 14.52 -23.35 2.27
N PRO A 158 15.36 -23.52 1.24
CA PRO A 158 15.87 -22.39 0.45
C PRO A 158 14.76 -21.77 -0.41
N VAL A 159 14.97 -20.51 -0.79
CA VAL A 159 14.18 -19.88 -1.86
C VAL A 159 14.68 -20.40 -3.19
N GLN A 160 13.76 -20.85 -4.04
CA GLN A 160 14.03 -21.37 -5.37
C GLN A 160 13.75 -20.28 -6.40
N ILE A 161 14.74 -19.94 -7.22
CA ILE A 161 14.63 -18.89 -8.22
C ILE A 161 15.03 -19.43 -9.59
N THR A 162 14.14 -19.28 -10.56
CA THR A 162 14.44 -19.47 -11.98
C THR A 162 14.38 -18.12 -12.67
N SER A 163 15.40 -17.72 -13.41
CA SER A 163 15.35 -16.46 -14.18
C SER A 163 16.02 -16.58 -15.54
N ARG A 164 15.45 -15.89 -16.53
CA ARG A 164 15.95 -15.83 -17.91
C ARG A 164 15.82 -14.41 -18.44
N THR A 165 16.94 -13.86 -18.94
CA THR A 165 17.01 -12.48 -19.41
C THR A 165 16.54 -12.27 -20.85
N GLY A 166 16.36 -13.35 -21.61
CA GLY A 166 15.85 -13.30 -22.98
C GLY A 166 15.83 -14.67 -23.66
N ALA A 167 15.14 -14.74 -24.79
CA ALA A 167 14.84 -16.02 -25.47
C ALA A 167 16.09 -16.78 -25.95
N ARG A 168 17.22 -16.10 -26.13
CA ARG A 168 18.50 -16.75 -26.51
C ARG A 168 19.41 -17.02 -25.31
N ALA A 169 19.10 -16.46 -24.15
CA ALA A 169 19.87 -16.67 -22.93
C ALA A 169 19.43 -17.97 -22.24
N PRO A 170 20.35 -18.70 -21.58
CA PRO A 170 19.99 -19.84 -20.76
C PRO A 170 19.18 -19.40 -19.54
N ALA A 171 18.22 -20.23 -19.11
CA ALA A 171 17.54 -20.02 -17.84
C ALA A 171 18.41 -20.54 -16.69
N HIS A 172 18.55 -19.74 -15.64
CA HIS A 172 19.35 -20.06 -14.48
C HIS A 172 18.46 -20.40 -13.29
N TYR A 173 18.70 -21.56 -12.68
CA TYR A 173 18.06 -21.99 -11.44
C TYR A 173 19.03 -21.84 -10.27
N PHE A 174 18.53 -21.28 -9.17
CA PHE A 174 19.26 -21.07 -7.93
C PHE A 174 18.43 -21.49 -6.72
N GLU A 175 19.11 -22.08 -5.75
CA GLU A 175 18.60 -22.24 -4.38
C GLU A 175 19.44 -21.37 -3.44
N VAL A 176 18.81 -20.41 -2.77
CA VAL A 176 19.50 -19.43 -1.94
C VAL A 176 18.92 -19.36 -0.54
N GLN A 177 19.81 -19.12 0.43
CA GLN A 177 19.51 -18.87 1.83
C GLN A 177 20.28 -17.64 2.30
N ILE A 178 19.79 -16.97 3.33
CA ILE A 178 20.50 -15.87 3.99
C ILE A 178 21.34 -16.39 5.15
N ASP A 179 22.62 -16.02 5.20
CA ASP A 179 23.41 -16.12 6.41
C ASP A 179 23.04 -14.94 7.32
N THR A 180 22.25 -15.22 8.36
CA THR A 180 21.75 -14.19 9.27
C THR A 180 22.84 -13.56 10.14
N LYS A 181 24.03 -14.18 10.28
CA LYS A 181 25.13 -13.57 11.04
C LYS A 181 25.90 -12.54 10.22
N LYS A 182 26.08 -12.80 8.93
CA LYS A 182 26.86 -11.93 8.03
C LYS A 182 26.02 -11.03 7.14
N ASN A 183 24.71 -11.29 7.02
CA ASN A 183 23.85 -10.70 5.99
C ASN A 183 24.41 -10.92 4.57
N GLU A 184 24.80 -12.16 4.28
CA GLU A 184 25.35 -12.56 2.98
C GLU A 184 24.56 -13.74 2.39
N PRO A 185 24.44 -13.81 1.05
CA PRO A 185 23.72 -14.89 0.40
C PRO A 185 24.55 -16.18 0.41
N ARG A 186 23.95 -17.27 0.87
CA ARG A 186 24.47 -18.64 0.78
C ARG A 186 23.77 -19.37 -0.37
N ILE A 187 24.55 -19.75 -1.38
CA ILE A 187 24.05 -20.50 -2.54
C ILE A 187 24.18 -21.99 -2.25
N LEU A 188 23.07 -22.72 -2.31
CA LEU A 188 23.04 -24.17 -2.10
C LEU A 188 23.14 -24.93 -3.42
N GLU A 189 22.34 -24.54 -4.40
CA GLU A 189 22.33 -25.13 -5.74
C GLU A 189 22.36 -24.04 -6.81
N LYS A 190 23.02 -24.35 -7.93
CA LYS A 190 23.13 -23.48 -9.10
C LYS A 190 23.25 -24.31 -10.36
N LYS A 191 22.23 -24.28 -11.21
CA LYS A 191 22.22 -25.02 -12.50
C LYS A 191 21.55 -24.22 -13.61
N GLN A 192 21.72 -24.69 -14.84
CA GLN A 192 20.99 -24.20 -16.00
C GLN A 192 19.88 -25.19 -16.30
N ILE A 193 18.67 -24.69 -16.57
CA ILE A 193 17.51 -25.54 -16.87
C ILE A 193 16.87 -25.09 -18.18
N ALA A 194 16.17 -26.02 -18.84
CA ALA A 194 15.24 -25.65 -19.90
C ALA A 194 14.00 -25.00 -19.26
N TRP A 195 13.58 -23.85 -19.79
CA TRP A 195 12.41 -23.14 -19.31
C TRP A 195 11.63 -22.60 -20.51
N GLU A 196 10.32 -22.86 -20.54
CA GLU A 196 9.46 -22.52 -21.66
C GLU A 196 9.32 -21.01 -21.86
N SER A 197 9.28 -20.25 -20.75
CA SER A 197 9.16 -18.80 -20.82
C SER A 197 10.36 -18.17 -21.53
N PRO A 198 10.13 -17.28 -22.52
CA PRO A 198 11.20 -16.65 -23.28
C PRO A 198 12.00 -15.66 -22.43
N ARG A 199 11.40 -15.09 -21.38
CA ARG A 199 12.02 -14.18 -20.41
C ARG A 199 11.20 -14.16 -19.13
N GLY A 200 11.80 -13.67 -18.05
CA GLY A 200 11.11 -13.41 -16.80
C GLY A 200 11.81 -14.06 -15.60
N THR A 201 11.13 -14.02 -14.46
CA THR A 201 11.58 -14.64 -13.23
C THR A 201 10.45 -15.46 -12.61
N GLN A 202 10.80 -16.60 -12.03
CA GLN A 202 9.95 -17.39 -11.16
C GLN A 202 10.61 -17.49 -9.80
N VAL A 203 9.85 -17.18 -8.76
CA VAL A 203 10.27 -17.28 -7.36
C VAL A 203 9.34 -18.24 -6.65
N ALA A 204 9.89 -19.29 -6.06
CA ALA A 204 9.16 -20.22 -5.23
C ALA A 204 9.74 -20.25 -3.81
N MET A 205 8.86 -20.18 -2.81
CA MET A 205 9.23 -20.25 -1.40
C MET A 205 8.17 -21.02 -0.61
N GLU A 206 8.62 -21.79 0.38
CA GLU A 206 7.75 -22.54 1.27
C GLU A 206 7.78 -21.89 2.65
N ILE A 207 6.61 -21.49 3.13
CA ILE A 207 6.46 -20.75 4.39
C ILE A 207 5.45 -21.45 5.30
N GLU A 208 5.57 -21.23 6.60
CA GLU A 208 4.45 -21.47 7.51
C GLU A 208 3.47 -20.31 7.45
N GLY A 209 2.18 -20.60 7.34
CA GLY A 209 1.14 -19.60 7.14
C GLY A 209 -0.25 -20.17 7.37
N ARG A 210 -1.26 -19.29 7.38
CA ARG A 210 -2.67 -19.70 7.45
C ARG A 210 -3.45 -19.07 6.31
N TYR A 211 -4.05 -19.89 5.46
CA TYR A 211 -4.93 -19.42 4.40
C TYR A 211 -6.37 -19.27 4.91
N GLN A 212 -6.96 -18.11 4.67
CA GLN A 212 -8.35 -17.81 5.02
C GLN A 212 -8.93 -16.85 3.99
N LYS A 213 -10.10 -17.20 3.45
CA LYS A 213 -10.89 -16.35 2.54
C LYS A 213 -11.58 -15.21 3.29
N GLY A 214 -11.85 -14.10 2.61
CA GLY A 214 -12.57 -12.95 3.17
C GLY A 214 -11.70 -11.71 3.29
N ARG A 215 -12.01 -10.83 4.27
CA ARG A 215 -11.30 -9.56 4.47
C ARG A 215 -9.85 -9.78 4.89
N ALA A 216 -8.92 -8.96 4.40
CA ALA A 216 -7.49 -9.10 4.65
C ALA A 216 -6.94 -10.50 4.28
N SER A 217 -7.34 -11.00 3.13
CA SER A 217 -6.86 -12.26 2.54
C SER A 217 -5.97 -12.03 1.33
N VAL A 218 -5.24 -13.08 0.92
CA VAL A 218 -4.48 -13.09 -0.33
C VAL A 218 -5.39 -12.82 -1.53
N ASP A 219 -6.58 -13.42 -1.54
CA ASP A 219 -7.59 -13.22 -2.59
C ASP A 219 -7.99 -11.74 -2.70
N GLU A 220 -8.35 -11.09 -1.59
CA GLU A 220 -8.72 -9.68 -1.60
C GLU A 220 -7.56 -8.78 -2.04
N TYR A 221 -6.34 -9.08 -1.61
CA TYR A 221 -5.14 -8.35 -2.05
C TYR A 221 -4.98 -8.42 -3.57
N LEU A 222 -5.11 -9.60 -4.17
CA LEU A 222 -4.99 -9.78 -5.62
C LEU A 222 -6.12 -9.06 -6.36
N GLU A 223 -7.36 -9.17 -5.89
CA GLU A 223 -8.51 -8.45 -6.45
C GLU A 223 -8.29 -6.92 -6.44
N GLN A 224 -7.84 -6.38 -5.31
CA GLN A 224 -7.52 -4.96 -5.17
C GLN A 224 -6.31 -4.54 -6.03
N THR A 225 -5.30 -5.39 -6.13
CA THR A 225 -4.13 -5.14 -6.97
C THR A 225 -4.54 -4.93 -8.44
N ILE A 226 -5.53 -5.68 -8.94
CA ILE A 226 -6.03 -5.50 -10.32
C ILE A 226 -6.81 -4.19 -10.50
N ILE A 227 -7.49 -3.68 -9.47
CA ILE A 227 -8.18 -2.38 -9.52
C ILE A 227 -7.16 -1.26 -9.73
N ALA A 228 -6.07 -1.25 -8.97
CA ALA A 228 -5.05 -0.21 -9.06
C ALA A 228 -4.10 -0.39 -10.25
N ASN A 229 -4.03 -1.59 -10.83
CA ASN A 229 -3.11 -1.93 -11.91
C ASN A 229 -3.87 -2.58 -13.09
N PRO A 230 -4.72 -1.82 -13.80
CA PRO A 230 -5.61 -2.36 -14.84
C PRO A 230 -4.87 -2.89 -16.08
N HIS A 231 -3.58 -2.58 -16.23
CA HIS A 231 -2.69 -3.05 -17.28
C HIS A 231 -2.03 -4.41 -16.99
N VAL A 232 -2.27 -4.97 -15.81
CA VAL A 232 -1.73 -6.27 -15.41
C VAL A 232 -2.66 -7.38 -15.87
N LYS A 233 -2.09 -8.43 -16.47
CA LYS A 233 -2.76 -9.73 -16.57
C LYS A 233 -2.31 -10.56 -15.37
N LEU A 234 -3.25 -11.09 -14.61
CA LEU A 234 -2.94 -11.91 -13.45
C LEU A 234 -3.70 -13.23 -13.49
N THR A 235 -2.97 -14.33 -13.36
CA THR A 235 -3.54 -15.66 -13.19
C THR A 235 -3.27 -16.12 -11.76
N TYR A 236 -4.32 -16.43 -11.00
CA TYR A 236 -4.20 -16.89 -9.62
C TYR A 236 -4.73 -18.31 -9.49
N VAL A 237 -3.86 -19.25 -9.10
CA VAL A 237 -4.24 -20.61 -8.72
C VAL A 237 -4.36 -20.65 -7.20
N THR A 238 -5.59 -20.83 -6.70
CA THR A 238 -5.87 -20.88 -5.27
C THR A 238 -5.36 -22.18 -4.65
N PRO A 239 -5.22 -22.24 -3.31
CA PRO A 239 -4.93 -23.48 -2.60
C PRO A 239 -5.92 -24.61 -2.83
N GLU A 240 -7.16 -24.30 -3.23
CA GLU A 240 -8.19 -25.29 -3.55
C GLU A 240 -8.06 -25.83 -4.99
N GLY A 241 -7.13 -25.31 -5.79
CA GLY A 241 -6.96 -25.68 -7.20
C GLY A 241 -7.84 -24.91 -8.18
N GLU A 242 -8.62 -23.93 -7.71
CA GLU A 242 -9.38 -23.04 -8.58
C GLU A 242 -8.42 -22.08 -9.30
N THR A 243 -8.57 -21.91 -10.61
CA THR A 243 -7.80 -20.93 -11.37
C THR A 243 -8.68 -19.72 -11.67
N LYS A 244 -8.29 -18.55 -11.16
CA LYS A 244 -8.92 -17.26 -11.40
C LYS A 244 -8.07 -16.46 -12.38
N GLU A 245 -8.66 -16.04 -13.48
CA GLU A 245 -7.99 -15.22 -14.49
C GLU A 245 -8.51 -13.78 -14.47
N TYR A 246 -7.58 -12.84 -14.38
CA TYR A 246 -7.83 -11.41 -14.46
C TYR A 246 -7.12 -10.86 -15.70
N PRO A 247 -7.79 -10.79 -16.87
CA PRO A 247 -7.20 -10.22 -18.06
C PRO A 247 -7.12 -8.69 -17.96
N ARG A 248 -6.21 -8.12 -18.74
CA ARG A 248 -5.98 -6.67 -18.79
C ARG A 248 -7.25 -5.94 -19.21
N THR A 249 -7.44 -4.77 -18.63
CA THR A 249 -8.49 -3.81 -19.04
C THR A 249 -7.90 -2.57 -19.71
N TYR A 250 -6.60 -2.36 -19.52
CA TYR A 250 -5.92 -1.18 -20.03
C TYR A 250 -4.59 -1.60 -20.67
N GLU A 251 -4.42 -1.39 -21.97
CA GLU A 251 -3.24 -1.89 -22.70
C GLU A 251 -2.06 -0.91 -22.71
N GLN A 252 -2.19 0.22 -22.03
CA GLN A 252 -1.13 1.23 -21.94
C GLN A 252 -0.43 1.13 -20.60
N LEU A 253 0.90 1.13 -20.64
CA LEU A 253 1.70 1.23 -19.43
C LEU A 253 1.59 2.64 -18.83
N PRO A 254 1.62 2.74 -17.50
CA PRO A 254 1.75 4.03 -16.85
C PRO A 254 3.10 4.69 -17.19
N PRO A 255 3.17 6.04 -17.19
CA PRO A 255 4.40 6.74 -17.50
C PRO A 255 5.49 6.41 -16.48
N SER A 256 6.69 6.07 -16.94
CA SER A 256 7.80 5.74 -16.05
C SER A 256 8.23 6.96 -15.22
N PRO A 257 8.24 6.87 -13.88
CA PRO A 257 8.63 7.98 -13.04
C PRO A 257 10.13 8.27 -13.20
N ARG A 258 10.48 9.57 -13.30
CA ARG A 258 11.87 10.01 -13.36
C ARG A 258 12.43 10.21 -11.97
N GLU A 259 13.71 9.88 -11.80
CA GLU A 259 14.43 10.16 -10.57
C GLU A 259 14.61 11.67 -10.40
N ILE A 260 14.35 12.16 -9.18
CA ILE A 260 14.55 13.54 -8.80
C ILE A 260 15.58 13.67 -7.68
N LYS A 261 16.12 14.87 -7.53
CA LYS A 261 16.96 15.24 -6.39
C LYS A 261 16.08 15.62 -5.19
N PRO A 262 16.57 15.47 -3.94
CA PRO A 262 15.84 15.89 -2.76
C PRO A 262 15.47 17.38 -2.85
N HIS A 263 14.29 17.71 -2.36
CA HIS A 263 13.85 19.10 -2.26
C HIS A 263 14.34 19.71 -0.93
N PRO A 264 14.83 20.97 -0.91
CA PRO A 264 15.39 21.57 0.29
C PRO A 264 14.45 21.60 1.50
N TYR A 265 13.15 21.84 1.31
CA TYR A 265 12.17 21.83 2.42
C TYR A 265 11.97 20.46 3.09
N GLY A 266 12.40 19.37 2.44
CA GLY A 266 12.19 18.02 2.93
C GLY A 266 13.36 17.38 3.64
N ILE A 267 14.47 18.10 3.75
CA ILE A 267 15.67 17.56 4.38
C ILE A 267 15.69 17.90 5.86
N GLU A 268 16.27 17.01 6.65
CA GLU A 268 16.61 17.29 8.04
C GLU A 268 18.03 17.85 8.14
N LEU A 269 18.33 18.59 9.21
CA LEU A 269 19.65 19.19 9.45
C LEU A 269 20.78 18.15 9.37
N GLY A 270 20.61 16.97 9.98
CA GLY A 270 21.60 15.90 9.94
C GLY A 270 21.85 15.37 8.52
N MET A 271 20.80 15.29 7.69
CA MET A 271 20.92 14.88 6.29
C MET A 271 21.60 15.96 5.46
N LEU A 272 21.26 17.24 5.68
CA LEU A 272 21.93 18.39 5.05
C LEU A 272 23.43 18.36 5.33
N LEU A 273 23.85 18.12 6.57
CA LEU A 273 25.25 18.01 6.97
C LEU A 273 25.95 16.84 6.28
N LYS A 274 25.32 15.67 6.25
CA LYS A 274 25.85 14.50 5.54
C LYS A 274 26.02 14.78 4.04
N MET A 275 25.02 15.39 3.40
CA MET A 275 25.09 15.80 2.01
C MET A 275 26.21 16.82 1.76
N ALA A 276 26.39 17.79 2.66
CA ALA A 276 27.48 18.76 2.57
C ALA A 276 28.87 18.14 2.72
N GLN A 277 28.99 16.99 3.40
CA GLN A 277 30.22 16.21 3.48
C GLN A 277 30.47 15.39 2.20
N ASP A 278 29.43 14.71 1.72
CA ASP A 278 29.48 13.79 0.57
C ASP A 278 29.52 14.51 -0.79
N THR A 279 29.18 15.80 -0.83
CA THR A 279 29.10 16.57 -2.08
C THR A 279 30.44 16.66 -2.81
N LYS A 280 30.35 16.72 -4.14
CA LYS A 280 31.48 16.99 -5.04
C LYS A 280 31.70 18.49 -5.28
N SER A 281 30.77 19.33 -4.85
CA SER A 281 30.82 20.78 -5.08
C SER A 281 31.82 21.46 -4.12
N HIS A 282 32.61 22.39 -4.65
CA HIS A 282 33.63 23.12 -3.87
C HIS A 282 33.12 24.43 -3.23
N SER A 283 31.91 24.86 -3.58
CA SER A 283 31.27 26.08 -3.06
C SER A 283 29.87 25.77 -2.53
N LEU A 284 29.43 26.53 -1.53
CA LEU A 284 28.12 26.39 -0.92
C LEU A 284 26.99 26.65 -1.92
N SER A 285 27.14 27.67 -2.77
CA SER A 285 26.19 27.93 -3.85
C SER A 285 26.17 26.81 -4.89
N GLY A 286 27.34 26.22 -5.19
CA GLY A 286 27.45 25.06 -6.07
C GLY A 286 26.71 23.85 -5.50
N PHE A 287 26.95 23.53 -4.23
CA PHE A 287 26.27 22.47 -3.49
C PHE A 287 24.75 22.62 -3.51
N LEU A 288 24.25 23.81 -3.15
CA LEU A 288 22.81 24.08 -3.10
C LEU A 288 22.13 23.91 -4.46
N SER A 289 22.80 24.31 -5.55
CA SER A 289 22.25 24.20 -6.91
C SER A 289 22.46 22.83 -7.55
N SER A 290 23.53 22.11 -7.20
CA SER A 290 23.87 20.81 -7.79
C SER A 290 23.11 19.67 -7.13
N ASP A 291 22.90 19.70 -5.82
CA ASP A 291 22.46 18.51 -5.08
C ASP A 291 20.98 18.54 -4.72
N PHE A 292 20.34 19.71 -4.82
CA PHE A 292 18.91 19.88 -4.58
C PHE A 292 18.12 20.09 -5.87
N SER A 293 16.84 19.70 -5.83
CA SER A 293 15.91 20.05 -6.90
C SER A 293 15.42 21.48 -6.76
N ARG A 294 15.21 22.16 -7.89
CA ARG A 294 14.57 23.50 -7.98
C ARG A 294 15.31 24.65 -7.29
N VAL A 295 16.60 24.47 -7.00
CA VAL A 295 17.48 25.55 -6.52
C VAL A 295 18.33 26.05 -7.68
N SER A 296 18.05 27.26 -8.15
CA SER A 296 18.90 27.93 -9.14
C SER A 296 20.10 28.60 -8.45
N PRO A 297 21.18 28.94 -9.18
CA PRO A 297 22.29 29.70 -8.61
C PRO A 297 21.87 31.02 -7.93
N ALA A 298 20.82 31.68 -8.45
CA ALA A 298 20.26 32.89 -7.85
C ALA A 298 19.61 32.63 -6.49
N VAL A 299 18.79 31.58 -6.40
CA VAL A 299 18.14 31.17 -5.14
C VAL A 299 19.20 30.69 -4.13
N ALA A 300 20.21 29.95 -4.59
CA ALA A 300 21.32 29.53 -3.74
C ALA A 300 22.08 30.72 -3.14
N ALA A 301 22.34 31.76 -3.92
CA ALA A 301 22.97 32.99 -3.44
C ALA A 301 22.08 33.73 -2.43
N GLU A 302 20.76 33.77 -2.65
CA GLU A 302 19.78 34.35 -1.72
C GLU A 302 19.76 33.59 -0.38
N VAL A 303 19.74 32.26 -0.42
CA VAL A 303 19.83 31.41 0.78
C VAL A 303 21.13 31.68 1.54
N CYS A 304 22.27 31.74 0.85
CA CYS A 304 23.57 32.04 1.47
C CYS A 304 23.57 33.42 2.13
N LYS A 305 23.01 34.43 1.46
CA LYS A 305 22.88 35.80 1.97
C LYS A 305 22.01 35.84 3.24
N THR A 306 20.86 35.17 3.23
CA THR A 306 19.96 35.07 4.39
C THR A 306 20.61 34.33 5.56
N ALA A 307 21.44 33.32 5.28
CA ALA A 307 22.17 32.58 6.29
C ALA A 307 23.40 33.33 6.86
N GLY A 308 23.81 34.45 6.25
CA GLY A 308 25.04 35.16 6.59
C GLY A 308 26.31 34.39 6.21
N LEU A 309 26.23 33.50 5.21
CA LEU A 309 27.34 32.66 4.75
C LEU A 309 27.85 33.10 3.39
N SER A 310 29.16 32.98 3.17
CA SER A 310 29.75 33.24 1.86
C SER A 310 29.30 32.18 0.84
N PRO A 311 28.83 32.56 -0.36
CA PRO A 311 28.49 31.61 -1.42
C PRO A 311 29.67 30.72 -1.85
N ASN A 312 30.90 31.20 -1.64
CA ASN A 312 32.15 30.50 -1.94
C ASN A 312 32.71 29.70 -0.76
N ALA A 313 32.03 29.71 0.40
CA ALA A 313 32.41 28.86 1.52
C ALA A 313 32.37 27.38 1.09
N ARG A 314 33.28 26.57 1.64
CA ARG A 314 33.29 25.14 1.38
C ARG A 314 32.13 24.49 2.15
N PRO A 315 31.29 23.64 1.52
CA PRO A 315 30.19 22.99 2.20
C PRO A 315 30.61 22.19 3.45
N ARG A 316 31.80 21.56 3.40
CA ARG A 316 32.36 20.74 4.47
C ARG A 316 32.72 21.52 5.74
N ASP A 317 32.95 22.83 5.61
CA ASP A 317 33.35 23.68 6.72
C ASP A 317 32.11 24.30 7.42
N VAL A 318 30.91 24.05 6.90
CA VAL A 318 29.65 24.56 7.48
C VAL A 318 29.15 23.58 8.55
N HIS A 319 29.48 23.88 9.81
CA HIS A 319 29.09 23.06 10.96
C HIS A 319 28.54 23.89 12.13
N GLY A 320 27.88 23.23 13.09
CA GLY A 320 27.31 23.88 14.28
C GLY A 320 26.31 24.97 13.93
N GLN A 321 26.47 26.16 14.53
CA GLN A 321 25.53 27.27 14.35
C GLN A 321 25.40 27.74 12.90
N ALA A 322 26.49 27.68 12.12
CA ALA A 322 26.46 28.04 10.71
C ALA A 322 25.52 27.14 9.89
N ALA A 323 25.52 25.84 10.19
CA ALA A 323 24.64 24.87 9.53
C ALA A 323 23.17 25.06 9.93
N GLU A 324 22.90 25.36 11.21
CA GLU A 324 21.55 25.70 11.66
C GLU A 324 21.00 26.97 11.00
N ASN A 325 21.85 27.99 10.86
CA ASN A 325 21.48 29.24 10.20
C ASN A 325 21.18 29.00 8.72
N LEU A 326 22.00 28.19 8.04
CA LEU A 326 21.73 27.75 6.67
C LEU A 326 20.41 26.99 6.57
N TYR A 327 20.15 26.05 7.48
CA TYR A 327 18.92 25.28 7.49
C TYR A 327 17.68 26.17 7.70
N LYS A 328 17.72 27.10 8.64
CA LYS A 328 16.65 28.08 8.86
C LYS A 328 16.45 28.98 7.64
N ALA A 329 17.53 29.41 6.98
CA ALA A 329 17.48 30.21 5.77
C ALA A 329 16.84 29.45 4.59
N ILE A 330 17.12 28.16 4.45
CA ILE A 330 16.47 27.30 3.45
C ILE A 330 14.96 27.26 3.67
N GLN A 331 14.52 27.08 4.91
CA GLN A 331 13.09 26.98 5.25
C GLN A 331 12.34 28.30 5.08
N SER A 332 13.00 29.45 5.29
CA SER A 332 12.38 30.77 5.12
C SER A 332 12.39 31.29 3.69
N THR A 333 13.33 30.84 2.85
CA THR A 333 13.44 31.28 1.45
C THR A 333 12.36 30.61 0.61
N LYS A 334 11.74 31.35 -0.32
CA LYS A 334 10.70 30.81 -1.22
C LYS A 334 11.34 30.03 -2.37
N ILE A 335 11.19 28.71 -2.35
CA ILE A 335 11.73 27.79 -3.36
C ILE A 335 10.57 27.23 -4.17
N MET A 336 10.79 27.04 -5.47
CA MET A 336 9.80 26.46 -6.38
C MET A 336 9.50 25.01 -6.00
N ALA A 337 8.22 24.62 -6.05
CA ALA A 337 7.79 23.26 -5.76
C ALA A 337 8.53 22.19 -6.58
N PRO A 338 8.80 21.00 -5.99
CA PRO A 338 9.48 19.89 -6.66
C PRO A 338 8.77 19.49 -7.97
N PRO A 339 9.53 18.98 -8.95
CA PRO A 339 8.97 18.53 -10.21
C PRO A 339 8.09 17.28 -10.00
N THR A 340 7.00 17.20 -10.75
CA THR A 340 5.95 16.17 -10.60
C THR A 340 6.15 14.97 -11.51
N ASN A 341 7.14 15.02 -12.40
CA ASN A 341 7.53 13.94 -13.30
C ASN A 341 8.16 12.71 -12.61
N CYS A 342 8.35 12.78 -11.29
CA CYS A 342 8.75 11.66 -10.43
C CYS A 342 7.58 10.81 -9.95
N LEU A 343 6.34 11.25 -10.22
CA LEU A 343 5.13 10.55 -9.85
C LEU A 343 4.54 9.84 -11.06
N SER A 344 3.95 8.68 -10.81
CA SER A 344 3.20 7.91 -11.78
C SER A 344 1.84 7.57 -11.17
N PRO A 345 0.87 8.51 -11.17
CA PRO A 345 -0.48 8.22 -10.70
C PRO A 345 -1.15 7.13 -11.56
N ILE A 346 -2.27 6.58 -11.13
CA ILE A 346 -3.05 5.61 -11.92
C ILE A 346 -3.72 6.34 -13.09
N GLY A 347 -4.28 7.51 -12.82
CA GLY A 347 -5.04 8.34 -13.75
C GLY A 347 -6.53 7.99 -13.77
N GLU A 348 -7.38 9.01 -13.96
CA GLU A 348 -8.84 8.88 -13.89
C GLU A 348 -9.42 7.78 -14.78
N ARG A 349 -8.95 7.69 -16.04
CA ARG A 349 -9.45 6.71 -17.01
C ARG A 349 -9.13 5.27 -16.61
N ALA A 350 -7.89 5.03 -16.20
CA ALA A 350 -7.43 3.71 -15.77
C ALA A 350 -8.11 3.31 -14.46
N LEU A 351 -8.28 4.26 -13.52
CA LEU A 351 -8.99 4.02 -12.26
C LEU A 351 -10.47 3.67 -12.50
N LEU A 352 -11.15 4.38 -13.39
CA LEU A 352 -12.54 4.05 -13.77
C LEU A 352 -12.64 2.65 -14.40
N ALA A 353 -11.71 2.28 -15.28
CA ALA A 353 -11.68 0.95 -15.89
C ALA A 353 -11.51 -0.17 -14.84
N GLY A 354 -10.61 0.04 -13.87
CA GLY A 354 -10.39 -0.88 -12.76
C GLY A 354 -11.62 -1.02 -11.85
N LEU A 355 -12.24 0.10 -11.47
CA LEU A 355 -13.46 0.11 -10.65
C LEU A 355 -14.64 -0.56 -11.36
N TYR A 356 -14.87 -0.24 -12.64
CA TYR A 356 -15.99 -0.77 -13.43
C TYR A 356 -15.96 -2.29 -13.55
N ARG A 357 -14.76 -2.88 -13.72
CA ARG A 357 -14.61 -4.33 -13.88
C ARG A 357 -14.82 -5.10 -12.59
N GLN A 358 -14.25 -4.62 -11.49
CA GLN A 358 -14.17 -5.39 -10.25
C GLN A 358 -15.33 -5.10 -9.30
N ILE A 359 -15.88 -3.89 -9.33
CA ILE A 359 -16.95 -3.46 -8.44
C ILE A 359 -18.20 -3.24 -9.28
N LYS A 360 -19.26 -3.99 -8.98
CA LYS A 360 -20.58 -3.80 -9.58
C LYS A 360 -21.26 -2.58 -8.95
N GLY A 361 -21.69 -1.63 -9.77
CA GLY A 361 -22.36 -0.40 -9.35
C GLY A 361 -23.12 0.25 -10.50
N GLU A 362 -24.00 1.19 -10.15
CA GLU A 362 -24.81 1.98 -11.10
C GLU A 362 -24.09 3.26 -11.52
N PHE A 363 -23.20 3.76 -10.66
CA PHE A 363 -22.50 5.02 -10.85
C PHE A 363 -21.03 4.89 -10.48
N TYR A 364 -20.16 5.45 -11.31
CA TYR A 364 -18.71 5.47 -11.11
C TYR A 364 -18.18 6.87 -11.35
N THR A 365 -17.26 7.33 -10.50
CA THR A 365 -16.50 8.56 -10.71
C THR A 365 -15.07 8.38 -10.23
N ALA A 366 -14.13 9.08 -10.88
CA ALA A 366 -12.75 9.19 -10.47
C ALA A 366 -12.30 10.66 -10.60
N VAL A 367 -11.39 11.07 -9.73
CA VAL A 367 -10.79 12.40 -9.68
C VAL A 367 -9.31 12.25 -9.39
N THR A 368 -8.46 12.85 -10.22
CA THR A 368 -7.02 12.98 -9.97
C THR A 368 -6.74 14.45 -9.63
N ARG A 369 -6.29 14.72 -8.39
CA ARG A 369 -5.97 16.07 -7.93
C ARG A 369 -4.66 16.58 -8.54
N PRO A 370 -4.46 17.91 -8.63
CA PRO A 370 -3.14 18.45 -8.94
C PRO A 370 -2.11 18.02 -7.87
N PRO A 371 -0.84 17.85 -8.25
CA PRO A 371 0.22 17.49 -7.31
C PRO A 371 0.39 18.55 -6.22
N SER A 372 0.55 18.07 -4.98
CA SER A 372 0.84 18.86 -3.79
C SER A 372 2.16 18.40 -3.17
N VAL A 373 2.64 19.10 -2.14
CA VAL A 373 3.94 18.83 -1.52
C VAL A 373 3.75 18.75 -0.01
N TYR A 374 4.36 17.76 0.63
CA TYR A 374 4.47 17.68 2.08
C TYR A 374 5.93 17.38 2.44
N ARG A 375 6.51 18.11 3.39
CA ARG A 375 7.94 17.99 3.76
C ARG A 375 8.86 17.82 2.53
N GLY A 376 8.71 18.68 1.52
CA GLY A 376 9.49 18.64 0.27
C GLY A 376 9.24 17.45 -0.67
N ASN A 377 8.38 16.50 -0.32
CA ASN A 377 8.03 15.36 -1.15
C ASN A 377 6.76 15.66 -1.96
N PRO A 378 6.81 15.59 -3.31
CA PRO A 378 5.62 15.74 -4.13
C PRO A 378 4.72 14.51 -3.97
N PHE A 379 3.42 14.73 -3.90
CA PHE A 379 2.40 13.69 -3.88
C PHE A 379 1.16 14.08 -4.69
N VAL A 380 0.42 13.08 -5.14
CA VAL A 380 -0.87 13.21 -5.83
C VAL A 380 -1.88 12.35 -5.12
N ILE A 381 -3.09 12.88 -4.92
CA ILE A 381 -4.22 12.12 -4.40
C ILE A 381 -5.21 11.85 -5.54
N GLU A 382 -5.61 10.59 -5.66
CA GLU A 382 -6.68 10.16 -6.56
C GLU A 382 -7.80 9.57 -5.72
N ALA A 383 -9.03 9.98 -6.00
CA ALA A 383 -10.21 9.44 -5.36
C ALA A 383 -11.14 8.82 -6.40
N GLY A 384 -11.70 7.66 -6.07
CA GLY A 384 -12.70 6.98 -6.87
C GLY A 384 -13.92 6.65 -6.02
N LEU A 385 -15.09 6.62 -6.64
CA LEU A 385 -16.32 6.23 -5.97
C LEU A 385 -17.16 5.37 -6.91
N ALA A 386 -17.61 4.22 -6.42
CA ALA A 386 -18.62 3.37 -7.04
C ALA A 386 -19.85 3.33 -6.14
N PHE A 387 -21.05 3.50 -6.70
CA PHE A 387 -22.32 3.54 -5.96
C PHE A 387 -23.39 2.70 -6.64
N GLY A 388 -24.18 1.99 -5.84
CA GLY A 388 -25.31 1.17 -6.29
C GLY A 388 -25.00 -0.32 -6.29
N ARG A 389 -26.00 -1.12 -6.66
CA ARG A 389 -25.84 -2.57 -6.89
C ARG A 389 -25.87 -2.82 -8.40
N ALA A 390 -25.34 -3.95 -8.88
CA ALA A 390 -25.63 -4.33 -10.26
C ALA A 390 -27.15 -4.43 -10.44
N PRO A 391 -27.69 -4.04 -11.62
CA PRO A 391 -29.07 -4.34 -11.95
C PRO A 391 -29.28 -5.86 -11.85
N GLU A 392 -30.14 -6.29 -10.94
CA GLU A 392 -30.53 -7.70 -10.80
C GLU A 392 -31.34 -8.11 -12.04
N GLN A 393 -30.64 -8.57 -13.08
CA GLN A 393 -31.25 -9.44 -14.08
C GLN A 393 -30.99 -10.89 -13.64
N GLY A 394 -31.99 -11.47 -12.97
CA GLY A 394 -32.11 -12.92 -12.78
C GLY A 394 -31.51 -13.50 -11.49
N GLU A 395 -32.39 -14.14 -10.72
CA GLU A 395 -32.21 -15.00 -9.54
C GLU A 395 -32.00 -14.32 -8.17
N PRO A 396 -32.77 -14.73 -7.13
CA PRO A 396 -32.54 -14.28 -5.77
C PRO A 396 -31.14 -14.70 -5.34
N ALA A 397 -30.29 -13.73 -5.01
CA ALA A 397 -28.98 -14.01 -4.45
C ALA A 397 -29.12 -14.95 -3.25
N GLN A 398 -28.45 -16.11 -3.32
CA GLN A 398 -28.26 -16.98 -2.16
C GLN A 398 -27.77 -16.13 -0.98
N PRO A 399 -28.20 -16.42 0.26
CA PRO A 399 -27.79 -15.66 1.43
C PRO A 399 -26.25 -15.60 1.45
N LYS A 400 -25.69 -14.38 1.33
CA LYS A 400 -24.25 -14.15 1.38
C LYS A 400 -23.74 -14.80 2.67
N LYS A 401 -22.92 -15.85 2.57
CA LYS A 401 -22.23 -16.42 3.73
C LYS A 401 -21.51 -15.29 4.46
N ALA A 402 -21.70 -15.20 5.77
CA ALA A 402 -21.03 -14.22 6.62
C ALA A 402 -19.52 -14.25 6.31
N ILE A 403 -19.00 -13.14 5.81
CA ILE A 403 -17.57 -12.98 5.53
C ILE A 403 -16.90 -12.88 6.91
N PRO A 404 -15.89 -13.72 7.22
CA PRO A 404 -15.19 -13.61 8.49
C PRO A 404 -14.59 -12.20 8.65
N LEU A 405 -15.01 -11.50 9.71
CA LEU A 405 -14.54 -10.17 10.08
C LEU A 405 -13.07 -10.23 10.53
N ALA A 406 -12.35 -9.11 10.41
CA ALA A 406 -11.01 -8.98 10.96
C ALA A 406 -11.06 -8.76 12.48
N GLU A 407 -9.98 -9.07 13.20
CA GLU A 407 -9.87 -8.74 14.63
C GLU A 407 -10.00 -7.22 14.82
N GLY A 408 -11.02 -6.79 15.58
CA GLY A 408 -11.30 -5.38 15.91
C GLY A 408 -12.47 -4.73 15.17
N GLU A 409 -13.29 -5.46 14.42
CA GLU A 409 -14.58 -4.96 13.90
C GLU A 409 -15.74 -5.52 14.75
N ASP A 410 -16.49 -4.64 15.42
CA ASP A 410 -17.72 -5.00 16.15
C ASP A 410 -18.92 -5.11 15.18
N ASP A 411 -19.82 -6.05 15.46
CA ASP A 411 -21.13 -6.19 14.80
C ASP A 411 -21.98 -4.93 15.07
N GLN A 412 -22.05 -4.02 14.11
CA GLN A 412 -22.99 -2.88 14.15
C GLN A 412 -24.01 -3.00 13.01
N ASP A 413 -25.25 -3.26 13.42
CA ASP A 413 -26.56 -3.12 12.76
C ASP A 413 -26.60 -2.87 11.24
N ASP A 414 -27.18 -3.85 10.52
CA ASP A 414 -28.10 -3.85 9.35
C ASP A 414 -28.24 -2.63 8.40
N HIS A 415 -27.19 -1.83 8.24
CA HIS A 415 -27.00 -0.93 7.11
C HIS A 415 -25.66 -1.24 6.47
N GLU A 416 -25.68 -1.70 5.21
CA GLU A 416 -24.47 -1.96 4.42
C GLU A 416 -23.60 -0.69 4.40
N LEU A 417 -22.57 -0.65 5.25
CA LEU A 417 -21.65 0.47 5.35
C LEU A 417 -20.75 0.53 4.11
N ALA A 418 -20.34 1.74 3.75
CA ALA A 418 -19.41 1.95 2.66
C ALA A 418 -18.10 1.17 2.87
N ARG A 419 -17.63 0.52 1.81
CA ARG A 419 -16.31 -0.12 1.79
C ARG A 419 -15.25 0.91 1.41
N VAL A 420 -14.25 1.12 2.26
CA VAL A 420 -13.12 2.01 1.97
C VAL A 420 -11.93 1.18 1.49
N ILE A 421 -11.43 1.48 0.29
CA ILE A 421 -10.24 0.87 -0.29
C ILE A 421 -9.11 1.91 -0.35
N ARG A 422 -7.99 1.58 0.26
CA ARG A 422 -6.86 2.49 0.48
C ARG A 422 -5.65 2.00 -0.30
N TYR A 423 -4.98 2.89 -1.03
CA TYR A 423 -3.76 2.59 -1.77
C TYR A 423 -2.65 3.58 -1.49
N ALA A 424 -1.43 3.06 -1.44
CA ALA A 424 -0.20 3.84 -1.48
C ALA A 424 0.66 3.33 -2.63
N ASN A 425 1.05 4.20 -3.55
CA ASN A 425 1.87 3.86 -4.72
C ASN A 425 1.38 2.62 -5.49
N ARG A 426 0.07 2.53 -5.77
CA ARG A 426 -0.62 1.39 -6.40
C ARG A 426 -0.58 0.06 -5.63
N VAL A 427 -0.18 0.08 -4.37
CA VAL A 427 -0.22 -1.07 -3.46
C VAL A 427 -1.41 -0.93 -2.52
N PRO A 428 -2.30 -1.93 -2.42
CA PRO A 428 -3.44 -1.89 -1.50
C PRO A 428 -2.99 -2.00 -0.03
N LEU A 429 -3.68 -1.28 0.84
CA LEU A 429 -3.47 -1.27 2.29
C LEU A 429 -4.65 -1.96 2.99
N LEU A 430 -4.44 -3.21 3.44
CA LEU A 430 -5.52 -4.04 3.98
C LEU A 430 -5.66 -3.95 5.52
N TYR A 431 -4.56 -3.74 6.26
CA TYR A 431 -4.60 -3.68 7.72
C TYR A 431 -4.59 -2.26 8.28
N GLN A 432 -4.91 -2.12 9.56
CA GLN A 432 -4.90 -0.85 10.31
C GLN A 432 -5.70 0.29 9.65
N PRO A 433 -6.98 0.05 9.25
CA PRO A 433 -7.79 1.12 8.65
C PRO A 433 -8.02 2.29 9.62
N SER A 434 -8.18 2.04 10.92
CA SER A 434 -8.44 3.07 11.94
C SER A 434 -7.30 4.07 12.13
N ALA A 435 -6.06 3.65 11.90
CA ALA A 435 -4.86 4.49 12.05
C ALA A 435 -4.47 5.23 10.75
N CYS A 436 -5.28 5.13 9.70
CA CYS A 436 -4.93 5.65 8.39
C CYS A 436 -5.64 6.98 8.10
N ALA A 437 -4.85 7.98 7.67
CA ALA A 437 -5.34 9.29 7.28
C ALA A 437 -6.48 9.27 6.25
N VAL A 438 -6.50 8.25 5.37
CA VAL A 438 -7.59 8.05 4.40
C VAL A 438 -8.91 7.76 5.09
N THR A 439 -8.92 6.86 6.07
CA THR A 439 -10.13 6.48 6.80
C THR A 439 -10.65 7.65 7.62
N THR A 440 -9.74 8.36 8.31
CA THR A 440 -10.06 9.59 9.04
C THR A 440 -10.71 10.62 8.12
N ALA A 441 -10.11 10.89 6.94
CA ALA A 441 -10.67 11.84 5.98
C ALA A 441 -12.04 11.42 5.41
N VAL A 442 -12.28 10.11 5.25
CA VAL A 442 -13.59 9.59 4.82
C VAL A 442 -14.64 9.78 5.90
N LEU A 443 -14.30 9.55 7.16
CA LEU A 443 -15.18 9.76 8.32
C LEU A 443 -15.51 11.26 8.50
N ASP A 444 -14.51 12.13 8.38
CA ASP A 444 -14.63 13.58 8.54
C ASP A 444 -15.42 14.24 7.39
N THR A 445 -15.47 13.60 6.23
CA THR A 445 -16.26 14.09 5.10
C THR A 445 -17.75 13.96 5.42
N THR A 446 -18.47 15.09 5.40
CA THR A 446 -19.91 15.12 5.66
C THR A 446 -20.72 14.62 4.45
N TRP A 447 -20.96 13.31 4.36
CA TRP A 447 -21.62 12.67 3.21
C TRP A 447 -23.10 13.02 3.05
N ARG A 448 -23.76 13.45 4.14
CA ARG A 448 -25.16 13.92 4.14
C ARG A 448 -25.40 15.05 3.14
N ASN A 449 -24.41 15.94 2.96
CA ASN A 449 -24.49 17.04 2.00
C ASN A 449 -24.55 16.56 0.53
N TYR A 450 -24.21 15.30 0.28
CA TYR A 450 -24.23 14.67 -1.04
C TYR A 450 -25.39 13.70 -1.24
N GLY A 451 -26.37 13.67 -0.32
CA GLY A 451 -27.54 12.79 -0.41
C GLY A 451 -27.29 11.36 0.08
N VAL A 452 -26.25 11.16 0.88
CA VAL A 452 -25.88 9.86 1.46
C VAL A 452 -26.08 9.89 2.97
N ALA A 453 -26.84 8.94 3.51
CA ALA A 453 -27.03 8.82 4.95
C ALA A 453 -25.70 8.46 5.64
N GLN A 454 -25.47 9.00 6.83
CA GLN A 454 -24.26 8.72 7.62
C GLN A 454 -24.57 8.94 9.09
N SER A 455 -24.37 7.94 9.94
CA SER A 455 -24.49 8.08 11.40
C SER A 455 -23.26 8.80 11.96
N ARG A 456 -23.38 9.38 13.16
CA ARG A 456 -22.28 10.17 13.74
C ARG A 456 -21.09 9.25 14.04
N GLY A 457 -19.92 9.55 13.48
CA GLY A 457 -18.71 8.76 13.67
C GLY A 457 -18.68 7.44 12.90
N SER A 458 -19.65 7.18 12.01
CA SER A 458 -19.67 5.99 11.16
C SER A 458 -19.26 6.32 9.73
N LEU A 459 -18.89 5.29 8.99
CA LEU A 459 -18.78 5.37 7.54
C LEU A 459 -20.16 5.70 6.92
N PRO A 460 -20.20 6.28 5.71
CA PRO A 460 -21.45 6.52 5.00
C PRO A 460 -22.22 5.20 4.80
N ALA A 461 -23.54 5.26 5.00
CA ALA A 461 -24.43 4.13 4.83
C ALA A 461 -24.89 4.01 3.37
N GLY A 462 -24.80 2.81 2.82
CA GLY A 462 -25.27 2.46 1.48
C GLY A 462 -24.27 1.60 0.70
N PRO A 463 -24.73 0.96 -0.40
CA PRO A 463 -23.91 0.12 -1.26
C PRO A 463 -22.93 0.98 -2.05
N MET A 464 -21.83 1.38 -1.42
CA MET A 464 -20.80 2.20 -2.04
C MET A 464 -19.41 1.73 -1.69
N VAL A 465 -18.50 1.97 -2.63
CA VAL A 465 -17.07 1.74 -2.46
C VAL A 465 -16.35 3.06 -2.67
N ILE A 466 -15.57 3.47 -1.68
CA ILE A 466 -14.75 4.67 -1.71
C ILE A 466 -13.30 4.23 -1.90
N PHE A 467 -12.69 4.65 -2.99
CA PHE A 467 -11.30 4.38 -3.32
C PHE A 467 -10.48 5.64 -3.09
N VAL A 468 -9.34 5.54 -2.41
CA VAL A 468 -8.37 6.64 -2.32
C VAL A 468 -6.96 6.10 -2.52
N HIS A 469 -6.22 6.74 -3.42
CA HIS A 469 -4.84 6.43 -3.73
C HIS A 469 -3.95 7.64 -3.48
N MET A 470 -2.87 7.43 -2.73
CA MET A 470 -1.77 8.38 -2.60
C MET A 470 -0.57 7.89 -3.44
N ALA A 471 -0.20 8.69 -4.43
CA ALA A 471 1.03 8.51 -5.20
C ALA A 471 2.10 9.49 -4.70
N SER A 472 3.23 8.99 -4.22
CA SER A 472 4.33 9.82 -3.72
C SER A 472 5.68 9.13 -3.89
N VAL A 473 6.74 9.93 -3.95
CA VAL A 473 8.12 9.40 -3.95
C VAL A 473 8.47 8.75 -2.62
N TRP A 474 7.96 9.32 -1.54
CA TRP A 474 8.06 8.81 -0.18
C TRP A 474 6.64 8.79 0.36
N VAL A 475 6.14 7.68 0.89
CA VAL A 475 4.82 7.65 1.53
C VAL A 475 5.06 7.64 3.04
N PRO A 476 4.42 8.53 3.82
CA PRO A 476 4.63 8.55 5.25
C PRO A 476 3.80 7.43 5.88
N PHE A 477 4.41 6.28 6.14
CA PHE A 477 3.75 5.18 6.83
C PHE A 477 3.83 5.34 8.35
N THR A 478 2.81 4.89 9.06
CA THR A 478 2.79 4.87 10.54
C THR A 478 3.75 3.83 11.14
N SER A 479 4.10 2.81 10.36
CA SER A 479 5.00 1.72 10.75
C SER A 479 5.78 1.18 9.54
N GLU A 480 6.88 0.48 9.81
CA GLU A 480 7.73 -0.16 8.79
C GLU A 480 7.02 -1.25 7.99
N SER A 481 5.91 -1.79 8.51
CA SER A 481 5.07 -2.77 7.80
C SER A 481 4.21 -2.15 6.69
N LYS A 482 4.14 -0.81 6.59
CA LYS A 482 3.45 -0.07 5.51
C LYS A 482 1.96 -0.38 5.37
N GLU A 483 1.22 -0.31 6.48
CA GLU A 483 -0.22 -0.66 6.52
C GLU A 483 -1.15 0.56 6.56
N ALA A 484 -0.65 1.71 7.02
CA ALA A 484 -1.43 2.93 7.13
C ALA A 484 -0.59 4.15 6.79
N ILE A 485 -1.21 5.09 6.07
CA ILE A 485 -0.66 6.42 5.78
C ILE A 485 -0.85 7.29 7.02
N ALA A 486 0.22 7.90 7.50
CA ALA A 486 0.23 8.81 8.63
C ALA A 486 -0.52 10.11 8.32
N GLU A 487 -1.07 10.72 9.36
CA GLU A 487 -1.90 11.91 9.26
C GLU A 487 -1.04 13.17 9.28
N TYR A 488 -0.91 13.79 8.11
CA TYR A 488 -0.34 15.13 7.93
C TYR A 488 -1.42 16.06 7.39
N ASP A 489 -1.46 17.30 7.84
CA ASP A 489 -2.48 18.28 7.49
C ASP A 489 -2.60 18.47 5.96
N GLU A 490 -1.47 18.55 5.25
CA GLU A 490 -1.46 18.73 3.79
C GLU A 490 -2.05 17.53 3.06
N ILE A 491 -1.77 16.31 3.55
CA ILE A 491 -2.28 15.06 2.99
C ILE A 491 -3.77 14.94 3.28
N HIS A 492 -4.18 15.14 4.53
CA HIS A 492 -5.57 15.05 4.97
C HIS A 492 -6.47 16.04 4.22
N LYS A 493 -5.98 17.28 4.04
CA LYS A 493 -6.65 18.31 3.26
C LYS A 493 -6.88 17.90 1.81
N GLU A 494 -5.85 17.41 1.10
CA GLU A 494 -6.01 17.01 -0.30
C GLU A 494 -6.89 15.77 -0.47
N ILE A 495 -6.85 14.80 0.46
CA ILE A 495 -7.79 13.67 0.47
C ILE A 495 -9.22 14.19 0.61
N THR A 496 -9.46 15.07 1.58
CA THR A 496 -10.80 15.66 1.80
C THR A 496 -11.30 16.41 0.56
N LEU A 497 -10.44 17.18 -0.12
CA LEU A 497 -10.81 17.89 -1.34
C LEU A 497 -11.15 16.94 -2.50
N ALA A 498 -10.39 15.85 -2.67
CA ALA A 498 -10.69 14.81 -3.65
C ALA A 498 -12.04 14.13 -3.37
N LEU A 499 -12.29 13.74 -2.11
CA LEU A 499 -13.54 13.13 -1.69
C LEU A 499 -14.75 14.06 -1.90
N ARG A 500 -14.61 15.35 -1.59
CA ARG A 500 -15.66 16.35 -1.82
C ARG A 500 -16.00 16.49 -3.30
N GLU A 501 -15.02 16.37 -4.19
CA GLU A 501 -15.28 16.40 -5.64
C GLU A 501 -16.06 15.16 -6.11
N CYS A 502 -15.65 13.97 -5.67
CA CYS A 502 -16.41 12.74 -5.91
C CYS A 502 -17.84 12.83 -5.34
N GLY A 503 -17.97 13.34 -4.11
CA GLY A 503 -19.25 13.55 -3.43
C GLY A 503 -20.18 14.50 -4.19
N ARG A 504 -19.67 15.61 -4.74
CA ARG A 504 -20.47 16.52 -5.57
C ARG A 504 -21.03 15.82 -6.82
N ARG A 505 -20.22 15.00 -7.49
CA ARG A 505 -20.63 14.24 -8.69
C ARG A 505 -21.68 13.17 -8.33
N LEU A 506 -21.47 12.44 -7.22
CA LEU A 506 -22.45 11.48 -6.69
C LEU A 506 -23.78 12.16 -6.33
N GLY A 507 -23.74 13.28 -5.61
CA GLY A 507 -24.95 14.00 -5.22
C GLY A 507 -25.76 14.49 -6.41
N ALA A 508 -25.09 14.88 -7.51
CA ALA A 508 -25.77 15.23 -8.76
C ALA A 508 -26.43 14.02 -9.44
N PHE A 509 -25.87 12.83 -9.31
CA PHE A 509 -26.50 11.58 -9.76
C PHE A 509 -27.72 11.22 -8.90
N LEU A 510 -27.57 11.25 -7.57
CA LEU A 510 -28.66 10.89 -6.63
C LEU A 510 -29.86 11.83 -6.75
N ARG A 511 -29.64 13.15 -6.86
CA ARG A 511 -30.72 14.12 -7.07
C ARG A 511 -31.46 13.90 -8.39
N ARG A 512 -30.75 13.51 -9.46
CA ARG A 512 -31.38 13.17 -10.75
C ARG A 512 -32.25 11.92 -10.63
N ARG A 513 -31.77 10.90 -9.91
CA ARG A 513 -32.50 9.67 -9.65
C ARG A 513 -33.76 9.91 -8.81
N GLU A 514 -33.63 10.69 -7.74
CA GLU A 514 -34.75 11.06 -6.87
C GLU A 514 -35.81 11.86 -7.65
N ARG A 515 -35.39 12.84 -8.45
CA ARG A 515 -36.30 13.60 -9.32
C ARG A 515 -37.06 12.70 -10.29
N ALA A 516 -36.37 11.79 -10.98
CA ALA A 516 -37.01 10.85 -11.90
C ALA A 516 -38.03 9.94 -11.18
N HIS A 517 -37.68 9.47 -9.99
CA HIS A 517 -38.59 8.64 -9.18
C HIS A 517 -39.82 9.44 -8.68
N SER A 518 -39.64 10.70 -8.29
CA SER A 518 -40.74 11.58 -7.90
C SER A 518 -41.66 11.93 -9.08
N GLU A 519 -41.10 12.16 -10.27
CA GLU A 519 -41.87 12.38 -11.50
C GLU A 519 -42.67 11.12 -11.89
N PHE A 520 -42.05 9.94 -11.80
CA PHE A 520 -42.72 8.66 -12.04
C PHE A 520 -43.85 8.39 -11.02
N ARG A 521 -43.59 8.60 -9.71
CA ARG A 521 -44.61 8.47 -8.67
C ARG A 521 -45.77 9.44 -8.90
N ARG A 522 -45.47 10.69 -9.25
CA ARG A 522 -46.49 11.70 -9.55
C ARG A 522 -47.33 11.30 -10.76
N ARG A 523 -46.72 10.77 -11.81
CA ARG A 523 -47.43 10.22 -12.98
C ARG A 523 -48.36 9.07 -12.59
N ASN A 524 -47.88 8.09 -11.82
CA ASN A 524 -48.70 6.97 -11.37
C ASN A 524 -49.88 7.42 -10.50
N ILE A 525 -49.66 8.39 -9.61
CA ILE A 525 -50.72 9.02 -8.81
C ILE A 525 -51.76 9.65 -9.75
N PHE A 526 -51.32 10.43 -10.75
CA PHE A 526 -52.26 11.02 -11.72
C PHE A 526 -53.00 9.95 -12.53
N GLU A 527 -52.35 8.88 -12.99
CA GLU A 527 -52.99 7.78 -13.71
C GLU A 527 -54.05 7.06 -12.84
N LEU A 528 -53.84 6.95 -11.53
CA LEU A 528 -54.84 6.42 -10.59
C LEU A 528 -56.04 7.35 -10.40
N TYR A 529 -55.80 8.66 -10.23
CA TYR A 529 -56.87 9.62 -9.94
C TYR A 529 -57.58 10.18 -11.17
N ILE A 530 -56.98 10.09 -12.37
CA ILE A 530 -57.57 10.65 -13.59
C ILE A 530 -58.91 9.99 -13.91
N GLU A 531 -59.06 8.68 -13.65
CA GLU A 531 -60.34 7.99 -13.89
C GLU A 531 -61.46 8.52 -13.00
N GLU A 532 -61.19 8.70 -11.69
CA GLU A 532 -62.14 9.25 -10.72
C GLU A 532 -62.51 10.70 -11.02
N ILE A 533 -61.54 11.51 -11.44
CA ILE A 533 -61.77 12.91 -11.82
C ILE A 533 -62.63 12.98 -13.09
N VAL A 534 -62.31 12.19 -14.12
CA VAL A 534 -63.09 12.14 -15.36
C VAL A 534 -64.54 11.71 -15.10
N GLN A 535 -64.75 10.70 -14.26
CA GLN A 535 -66.10 10.27 -13.88
C GLN A 535 -66.86 11.35 -13.11
N SER A 536 -66.20 12.02 -12.16
CA SER A 536 -66.78 13.11 -11.37
C SER A 536 -67.15 14.32 -12.25
N CYS A 537 -66.28 14.72 -13.17
CA CYS A 537 -66.54 15.78 -14.13
C CYS A 537 -67.70 15.43 -15.08
N ASN A 538 -67.76 14.18 -15.56
CA ASN A 538 -68.87 13.74 -16.40
C ASN A 538 -70.21 13.78 -15.64
N ARG A 539 -70.22 13.37 -14.36
CA ARG A 539 -71.41 13.46 -13.49
C ARG A 539 -71.88 14.91 -13.30
N LEU A 540 -70.96 15.84 -13.03
CA LEU A 540 -71.27 17.27 -12.88
C LEU A 540 -71.82 17.93 -14.15
N LYS A 541 -71.46 17.42 -15.33
CA LYS A 541 -71.96 17.91 -16.63
C LYS A 541 -73.14 17.09 -17.18
N GLY A 542 -73.77 16.26 -16.34
CA GLY A 542 -74.97 15.50 -16.70
C GLY A 542 -74.73 14.42 -17.76
N GLY A 543 -73.55 13.81 -17.79
CA GLY A 543 -73.24 12.68 -18.68
C GLY A 543 -72.89 13.06 -20.12
N ARG A 544 -72.76 14.36 -20.42
CA ARG A 544 -72.55 14.89 -21.78
C ARG A 544 -71.08 14.95 -22.21
N LEU A 545 -70.13 14.57 -21.35
CA LEU A 545 -68.71 14.62 -21.66
C LEU A 545 -68.22 13.27 -22.21
N ALA A 546 -67.47 13.31 -23.31
CA ALA A 546 -66.81 12.14 -23.85
C ALA A 546 -65.60 11.77 -22.97
N THR A 547 -65.80 10.83 -22.05
CA THR A 547 -64.80 10.41 -21.04
C THR A 547 -63.48 9.91 -21.65
N ALA A 548 -63.52 9.31 -22.84
CA ALA A 548 -62.31 8.86 -23.55
C ALA A 548 -61.39 10.03 -23.95
N LYS A 549 -61.94 11.17 -24.39
CA LYS A 549 -61.17 12.36 -24.80
C LYS A 549 -60.59 13.17 -23.63
N LEU A 550 -61.03 12.88 -22.41
CA LEU A 550 -60.55 13.54 -21.18
C LEU A 550 -59.47 12.71 -20.46
N LYS A 551 -59.32 11.44 -20.85
CA LYS A 551 -58.36 10.49 -20.30
C LYS A 551 -57.03 10.52 -21.07
N ASP A 552 -57.10 10.76 -22.38
CA ASP A 552 -55.96 11.13 -23.24
C ASP A 552 -55.52 12.57 -22.95
#